data_AF-A0A398BKM8-F1
#
_entry.id   AF-A0A398BKM8-F1
#
_cell.length_a   1.000
_cell.length_b   1.000
_cell.length_c   1.000
_cell.angle_alpha   90.00
_cell.angle_beta   90.00
_cell.angle_gamma   90.00
#
_symmetry.space_group_name_H-M   'P 1'
#
loop_
_entity.id
_entity.type
_entity.pdbx_description
1 polymer ?
#
loop_
_entity_poly.entity_id
_entity_poly.type
_entity_poly.pdbx_seq_one_letter_code
_entity_poly.pdbx_strand_id
1 'polypeptide(L)'
;MGIEAILAAIAGGTALLFLAFARLGWKAAVAAAGAALWLVLALVMTGNRTDVFEPNLAAAAALALPLVLGYLLLRLVYPRLKGRDRAPVVPLLSGLILVVALIAAGSLWRTADWWLGLTDAPVARSTADVLALLEGPRGAYVNGFLLEGRIAPLPAPGAVPAEVIRLPCDNRGGGVPLGNANVKSRLPGLVQLELADGPSALLHLPQKSRDYGDLPPLEDGFGGCGLSGGSLATIWYEQPGSASRGDTVLASAVSPRLVEAGTATEFKAQTLPQMQMLARAFLALAAAGAVLALIQAALAVPHWLRLRRAG
;
A
#
# COMPACT_ATOMS: atom_id res chain seq x y z
N MET A 1 4.70 -27.28 12.27
CA MET A 1 5.96 -26.53 12.47
C MET A 1 5.57 -25.07 12.63
N GLY A 2 5.96 -24.42 13.73
CA GLY A 2 5.58 -23.04 14.01
C GLY A 2 6.19 -22.06 13.01
N ILE A 3 5.42 -21.01 12.67
CA ILE A 3 5.81 -19.92 11.75
C ILE A 3 7.19 -19.35 12.10
N GLU A 4 7.53 -19.27 13.38
CA GLU A 4 8.83 -18.81 13.87
C GLU A 4 10.00 -19.70 13.44
N ALA A 5 9.81 -21.01 13.32
CA ALA A 5 10.87 -21.94 12.92
C ALA A 5 11.18 -21.84 11.42
N ILE A 6 10.17 -21.55 10.59
CA ILE A 6 10.34 -21.32 9.15
C ILE A 6 11.00 -19.96 8.91
N LEU A 7 10.57 -18.92 9.64
CA LEU A 7 11.20 -17.60 9.61
C LEU A 7 12.66 -17.63 10.10
N ALA A 8 12.96 -18.39 11.16
CA ALA A 8 14.31 -18.56 11.68
C ALA A 8 15.22 -19.34 10.73
N ALA A 9 14.72 -20.40 10.09
CA ALA A 9 15.47 -21.17 9.11
C ALA A 9 15.81 -20.34 7.86
N ILE A 10 14.89 -19.49 7.42
CA ILE A 10 15.07 -18.63 6.25
C ILE A 10 15.97 -17.41 6.59
N ALA A 11 15.82 -16.83 7.78
CA ALA A 11 16.74 -15.80 8.30
C ALA A 11 18.17 -16.35 8.44
N GLY A 12 18.32 -17.59 8.90
CA GLY A 12 19.61 -18.29 8.95
C GLY A 12 20.20 -18.56 7.56
N GLY A 13 19.37 -19.02 6.61
CA GLY A 13 19.80 -19.28 5.23
C GLY A 13 20.22 -18.02 4.48
N THR A 14 19.53 -16.90 4.70
CA THR A 14 19.92 -15.60 4.14
C THR A 14 21.17 -15.04 4.81
N ALA A 15 21.31 -15.13 6.14
CA ALA A 15 22.53 -14.76 6.85
C ALA A 15 23.76 -15.55 6.38
N LEU A 16 23.59 -16.84 6.02
CA LEU A 16 24.65 -17.68 5.44
C LEU A 16 25.03 -17.27 4.01
N LEU A 17 24.06 -16.93 3.17
CA LEU A 17 24.32 -16.31 1.85
C LEU A 17 25.01 -14.95 2.00
N PHE A 18 24.69 -14.15 3.02
CA PHE A 18 25.36 -12.88 3.34
C PHE A 18 26.82 -13.05 3.80
N LEU A 19 27.11 -14.10 4.58
CA LEU A 19 28.47 -14.47 5.01
C LEU A 19 29.34 -14.96 3.85
N ALA A 20 28.76 -15.59 2.83
CA ALA A 20 29.49 -16.01 1.63
C ALA A 20 30.00 -14.85 0.75
N PHE A 21 29.45 -13.63 0.89
CA PHE A 21 29.75 -12.46 0.03
C PHE A 21 30.63 -11.36 0.70
N ALA A 22 31.44 -11.75 1.70
CA ALA A 22 31.96 -10.92 2.79
C ALA A 22 33.10 -9.88 2.55
N ARG A 23 33.27 -9.23 1.39
CA ARG A 23 34.46 -8.36 1.14
C ARG A 23 34.31 -6.82 1.09
N LEU A 24 33.15 -6.20 1.32
CA LEU A 24 33.07 -4.71 1.41
C LEU A 24 32.09 -4.22 2.49
N GLY A 25 32.37 -3.04 3.05
CA GLY A 25 31.73 -2.40 4.21
C GLY A 25 30.25 -1.99 4.07
N TRP A 26 29.48 -2.56 3.14
CA TRP A 26 28.03 -2.30 3.00
C TRP A 26 27.16 -3.42 3.54
N LYS A 27 27.74 -4.33 4.34
CA LYS A 27 27.07 -5.50 4.94
C LYS A 27 25.76 -5.12 5.65
N ALA A 28 25.76 -4.04 6.42
CA ALA A 28 24.59 -3.62 7.19
C ALA A 28 23.45 -3.08 6.31
N ALA A 29 23.75 -2.26 5.29
CA ALA A 29 22.73 -1.68 4.41
C ALA A 29 22.08 -2.73 3.50
N VAL A 30 22.87 -3.68 2.97
CA VAL A 30 22.33 -4.77 2.15
C VAL A 30 21.58 -5.79 3.02
N ALA A 31 22.07 -6.08 4.23
CA ALA A 31 21.34 -6.94 5.18
C ALA A 31 20.01 -6.31 5.61
N ALA A 32 19.98 -5.01 5.89
CA ALA A 32 18.75 -4.29 6.24
C ALA A 32 17.75 -4.26 5.08
N ALA A 33 18.21 -3.98 3.84
CA ALA A 33 17.35 -4.00 2.66
C ALA A 33 16.82 -5.41 2.35
N GLY A 34 17.67 -6.45 2.47
CA GLY A 34 17.28 -7.84 2.31
C GLY A 34 16.27 -8.29 3.36
N ALA A 35 16.53 -7.99 4.64
CA ALA A 35 15.61 -8.31 5.73
C ALA A 35 14.25 -7.59 5.57
N ALA A 36 14.25 -6.31 5.16
CA ALA A 36 13.02 -5.57 4.89
C ALA A 36 12.24 -6.17 3.71
N LEU A 37 12.91 -6.52 2.61
CA LEU A 37 12.30 -7.19 1.47
C LEU A 37 11.71 -8.55 1.86
N TRP A 38 12.44 -9.33 2.65
CA TRP A 38 11.98 -10.62 3.16
C TRP A 38 10.83 -10.51 4.14
N LEU A 39 10.82 -9.50 5.00
CA LEU A 39 9.69 -9.22 5.89
C LEU A 39 8.43 -8.90 5.08
N VAL A 40 8.56 -8.07 4.03
CA VAL A 40 7.46 -7.79 3.09
C VAL A 40 7.00 -9.08 2.41
N LEU A 41 7.93 -9.90 1.90
CA LEU A 41 7.59 -11.15 1.22
C LEU A 41 6.93 -12.16 2.15
N ALA A 42 7.41 -12.26 3.40
CA ALA A 42 6.85 -13.11 4.43
C ALA A 42 5.42 -12.67 4.77
N LEU A 43 5.18 -11.37 4.95
CA LEU A 43 3.85 -10.83 5.21
C LEU A 43 2.88 -11.11 4.06
N VAL A 44 3.35 -11.01 2.82
CA VAL A 44 2.57 -11.36 1.61
C VAL A 44 2.23 -12.86 1.60
N MET A 45 3.22 -13.71 1.87
CA MET A 45 3.05 -15.17 1.89
C MET A 45 2.20 -15.67 3.06
N THR A 46 2.14 -14.92 4.17
CA THR A 46 1.24 -15.22 5.30
C THR A 46 -0.23 -14.95 4.99
N GLY A 47 -0.56 -14.38 3.83
CA GLY A 47 -1.94 -14.25 3.35
C GLY A 47 -2.81 -13.30 4.16
N ASN A 48 -2.26 -12.58 5.13
CA ASN A 48 -3.07 -11.92 6.13
C ASN A 48 -3.84 -10.71 5.56
N ARG A 49 -3.36 -10.05 4.49
CA ARG A 49 -4.03 -8.93 3.78
C ARG A 49 -3.53 -8.61 2.37
N THR A 50 -3.21 -9.60 1.53
CA THR A 50 -2.53 -9.48 0.20
C THR A 50 -3.00 -8.32 -0.71
N ASP A 51 -4.24 -7.93 -0.51
CA ASP A 51 -5.03 -6.87 -1.12
C ASP A 51 -4.37 -5.48 -1.03
N VAL A 52 -3.84 -5.17 0.16
CA VAL A 52 -3.13 -3.93 0.47
C VAL A 52 -1.68 -3.97 -0.04
N PHE A 53 -1.16 -5.16 -0.39
CA PHE A 53 0.25 -5.39 -0.73
C PHE A 53 0.57 -5.28 -2.21
N GLU A 54 -0.30 -5.79 -3.10
CA GLU A 54 0.04 -6.01 -4.51
C GLU A 54 0.52 -4.76 -5.28
N PRO A 55 -0.13 -3.56 -5.18
CA PRO A 55 0.37 -2.36 -5.85
C PRO A 55 1.70 -1.85 -5.25
N ASN A 56 1.94 -2.13 -3.97
CA ASN A 56 3.15 -1.71 -3.27
C ASN A 56 4.32 -2.69 -3.45
N LEU A 57 4.03 -3.95 -3.76
CA LEU A 57 5.02 -4.96 -4.14
C LEU A 57 5.63 -4.64 -5.51
N ALA A 58 4.83 -4.10 -6.43
CA ALA A 58 5.33 -3.55 -7.68
C ALA A 58 6.29 -2.38 -7.44
N ALA A 59 6.01 -1.49 -6.46
CA ALA A 59 6.91 -0.41 -6.08
C ALA A 59 8.22 -0.93 -5.43
N ALA A 60 8.13 -1.98 -4.60
CA ALA A 60 9.30 -2.66 -4.04
C ALA A 60 10.16 -3.34 -5.13
N ALA A 61 9.53 -3.99 -6.10
CA ALA A 61 10.20 -4.56 -7.27
C ALA A 61 10.84 -3.47 -8.15
N ALA A 62 10.14 -2.35 -8.34
CA ALA A 62 10.63 -1.19 -9.07
C ALA A 62 11.85 -0.53 -8.40
N LEU A 63 12.00 -0.66 -7.07
CA LEU A 63 13.21 -0.24 -6.34
C LEU A 63 14.37 -1.25 -6.51
N ALA A 64 14.08 -2.54 -6.55
CA ALA A 64 15.12 -3.56 -6.71
C ALA A 64 15.84 -3.46 -8.06
N LEU A 65 15.11 -3.17 -9.15
CA LEU A 65 15.64 -3.10 -10.51
C LEU A 65 16.80 -2.09 -10.70
N PRO A 66 16.66 -0.79 -10.33
CA PRO A 66 17.76 0.17 -10.44
C PRO A 66 18.93 -0.19 -9.52
N LEU A 67 18.69 -0.75 -8.34
CA LEU A 67 19.75 -1.19 -7.43
C LEU A 67 20.57 -2.36 -8.01
N VAL A 68 19.92 -3.34 -8.64
CA VAL A 68 20.59 -4.45 -9.33
C VAL A 68 21.37 -3.92 -10.54
N LEU A 69 20.76 -3.04 -11.33
CA LEU A 69 21.43 -2.45 -12.49
C LEU A 69 22.67 -1.63 -12.08
N GLY A 70 22.58 -0.82 -11.03
CA GLY A 70 23.70 -0.03 -10.52
C GLY A 70 24.84 -0.90 -10.01
N TYR A 71 24.51 -2.02 -9.36
CA TYR A 71 25.50 -3.03 -8.98
C TYR A 71 26.19 -3.66 -10.19
N LEU A 72 25.44 -4.05 -11.23
CA LEU A 72 26.00 -4.63 -12.44
C LEU A 72 26.90 -3.63 -13.18
N LEU A 73 26.52 -2.35 -13.23
CA LEU A 73 27.38 -1.31 -13.78
C LEU A 73 28.70 -1.19 -13.03
N LEU A 74 28.66 -1.14 -11.70
CA LEU A 74 29.86 -1.07 -10.85
C LEU A 74 30.78 -2.29 -11.01
N ARG A 75 30.22 -3.49 -11.14
CA ARG A 75 30.99 -4.74 -11.19
C ARG A 75 31.47 -5.12 -12.58
N LEU A 76 30.66 -4.90 -13.61
CA LEU A 76 30.89 -5.47 -14.94
C LEU A 76 31.25 -4.39 -15.97
N VAL A 77 30.61 -3.21 -15.90
CA VAL A 77 30.73 -2.18 -16.95
C VAL A 77 31.84 -1.19 -16.64
N TYR A 78 31.77 -0.48 -15.51
CA TYR A 78 32.72 0.57 -15.14
C TYR A 78 34.19 0.10 -15.08
N PRO A 79 34.51 -1.12 -14.60
CA PRO A 79 35.88 -1.62 -14.63
C PRO A 79 36.45 -1.76 -16.05
N ARG A 80 35.60 -2.04 -17.06
CA ARG A 80 35.99 -2.28 -18.46
C ARG A 80 36.08 -1.02 -19.31
N LEU A 81 35.55 0.11 -18.84
CA LEU A 81 35.66 1.39 -19.54
C LEU A 81 37.13 1.84 -19.61
N LYS A 82 37.55 2.34 -20.78
CA LYS A 82 38.88 2.90 -21.06
C LYS A 82 38.73 4.20 -21.85
N GLY A 83 39.70 5.11 -21.67
CA GLY A 83 39.75 6.39 -22.39
C GLY A 83 38.99 7.53 -21.71
N ARG A 84 39.53 8.74 -21.85
CA ARG A 84 39.01 9.97 -21.23
C ARG A 84 37.63 10.37 -21.76
N ASP A 85 37.35 10.11 -23.03
CA ASP A 85 36.06 10.44 -23.67
C ASP A 85 34.87 9.68 -23.08
N ARG A 86 35.13 8.55 -22.40
CA ARG A 86 34.10 7.76 -21.71
C ARG A 86 33.92 8.15 -20.24
N ALA A 87 34.74 9.07 -19.72
CA ALA A 87 34.59 9.57 -18.36
C ALA A 87 33.17 10.11 -18.03
N PRO A 88 32.50 10.93 -18.89
CA PRO A 88 31.17 11.47 -18.55
C PRO A 88 30.06 10.41 -18.47
N VAL A 89 30.26 9.22 -19.05
CA VAL A 89 29.26 8.12 -19.02
C VAL A 89 29.02 7.62 -17.59
N VAL A 90 30.06 7.58 -16.76
CA VAL A 90 29.99 7.07 -15.37
C VAL A 90 29.06 7.90 -14.49
N PRO A 91 29.22 9.24 -14.34
CA PRO A 91 28.31 10.05 -13.55
C PRO A 91 26.92 10.13 -14.16
N LEU A 92 26.79 10.09 -15.49
CA LEU A 92 25.47 10.13 -16.17
C LEU A 92 24.64 8.89 -15.84
N LEU A 93 25.19 7.68 -16.02
CA LEU A 93 24.48 6.44 -15.70
C LEU A 93 24.23 6.28 -14.20
N SER A 94 25.21 6.64 -13.36
CA SER A 94 25.06 6.57 -11.90
C SER A 94 24.01 7.56 -11.39
N GLY A 95 23.98 8.77 -11.95
CA GLY A 95 22.97 9.77 -11.63
C GLY A 95 21.57 9.33 -12.04
N LEU A 96 21.40 8.75 -13.23
CA LEU A 96 20.12 8.21 -13.69
C LEU A 96 19.59 7.12 -12.75
N ILE A 97 20.44 6.15 -12.39
CA ILE A 97 20.07 5.07 -11.48
C ILE A 97 19.71 5.60 -10.09
N LEU A 98 20.50 6.55 -9.58
CA LEU A 98 20.23 7.19 -8.30
C LEU A 98 18.85 7.89 -8.32
N VAL A 99 18.55 8.67 -9.34
CA VAL A 99 17.26 9.38 -9.47
C VAL A 99 16.10 8.38 -9.50
N VAL A 100 16.19 7.34 -10.32
CA VAL A 100 15.12 6.32 -10.42
C VAL A 100 14.92 5.59 -9.09
N ALA A 101 16.01 5.21 -8.41
CA ALA A 101 15.93 4.55 -7.11
C ALA A 101 15.34 5.47 -6.03
N LEU A 102 15.69 6.76 -6.03
CA LEU A 102 15.10 7.74 -5.09
C LEU A 102 13.62 7.99 -5.36
N ILE A 103 13.17 8.00 -6.62
CA ILE A 103 11.74 8.09 -6.96
C ILE A 103 10.99 6.87 -6.42
N ALA A 104 11.51 5.66 -6.66
CA ALA A 104 10.90 4.43 -6.16
C ALA A 104 10.86 4.38 -4.62
N ALA A 105 11.97 4.76 -3.97
CA ALA A 105 12.02 4.89 -2.51
C ALA A 105 11.05 5.96 -1.98
N GLY A 106 10.94 7.11 -2.65
CA GLY A 106 9.99 8.16 -2.31
C GLY A 106 8.53 7.72 -2.43
N SER A 107 8.20 6.91 -3.43
CA SER A 107 6.87 6.31 -3.57
C SER A 107 6.55 5.36 -2.41
N LEU A 108 7.48 4.49 -2.03
CA LEU A 108 7.31 3.59 -0.88
C LEU A 108 7.18 4.36 0.44
N TRP A 109 8.00 5.40 0.61
CA TRP A 109 7.93 6.31 1.74
C TRP A 109 6.57 6.99 1.83
N ARG A 110 6.04 7.51 0.71
CA ARG A 110 4.74 8.21 0.70
C ARG A 110 3.58 7.27 1.05
N THR A 111 3.60 6.03 0.56
CA THR A 111 2.62 5.02 0.97
C THR A 111 2.70 4.74 2.47
N ALA A 112 3.92 4.56 3.01
CA ALA A 112 4.13 4.31 4.43
C ALA A 112 3.64 5.48 5.30
N ASP A 113 3.95 6.71 4.88
CA ASP A 113 3.56 7.95 5.56
C ASP A 113 2.03 8.07 5.70
N TRP A 114 1.29 7.76 4.63
CA TRP A 114 -0.17 7.72 4.69
C TRP A 114 -0.73 6.74 5.71
N TRP A 115 -0.22 5.51 5.73
CA TRP A 115 -0.70 4.49 6.66
C TRP A 115 -0.33 4.79 8.12
N LEU A 116 0.86 5.34 8.35
CA LEU A 116 1.27 5.77 9.69
C LEU A 116 0.42 6.94 10.18
N GLY A 117 0.11 7.88 9.28
CA GLY A 117 -0.71 9.06 9.56
C GLY A 117 -2.18 8.75 9.83
N LEU A 118 -2.66 7.54 9.51
CA LEU A 118 -4.06 7.15 9.70
C LEU A 118 -4.45 6.97 11.18
N THR A 119 -3.45 6.92 12.08
CA THR A 119 -3.64 6.89 13.54
C THR A 119 -4.47 8.09 14.03
N ASP A 120 -4.07 9.27 13.56
CA ASP A 120 -4.65 10.56 13.94
C ASP A 120 -5.69 11.04 12.93
N ALA A 121 -6.07 10.18 11.97
CA ALA A 121 -7.05 10.55 10.96
C ALA A 121 -8.39 10.90 11.63
N PRO A 122 -9.00 12.03 11.22
CA PRO A 122 -10.30 12.42 11.71
C PRO A 122 -11.34 11.39 11.25
N VAL A 123 -12.35 11.20 12.09
CA VAL A 123 -13.48 10.32 11.81
C VAL A 123 -14.69 11.21 11.55
N ALA A 124 -15.20 11.17 10.32
CA ALA A 124 -16.44 11.81 9.95
C ALA A 124 -17.59 10.83 10.10
N ARG A 125 -18.64 11.24 10.82
CA ARG A 125 -19.88 10.46 11.00
C ARG A 125 -21.11 11.19 10.49
N SER A 126 -20.96 12.47 10.18
CA SER A 126 -22.04 13.36 9.76
C SER A 126 -21.66 14.16 8.51
N THR A 127 -22.66 14.71 7.83
CA THR A 127 -22.43 15.64 6.72
C THR A 127 -21.66 16.87 7.18
N ALA A 128 -21.98 17.37 8.38
CA ALA A 128 -21.28 18.49 8.99
C ALA A 128 -19.79 18.20 9.21
N ASP A 129 -19.42 16.99 9.63
CA ASP A 129 -18.00 16.63 9.82
C ASP A 129 -17.23 16.65 8.49
N VAL A 130 -17.83 16.11 7.42
CA VAL A 130 -17.19 16.08 6.10
C VAL A 130 -17.03 17.50 5.54
N LEU A 131 -18.05 18.35 5.67
CA LEU A 131 -17.97 19.75 5.25
C LEU A 131 -16.98 20.55 6.11
N ALA A 132 -16.91 20.29 7.42
CA ALA A 132 -15.92 20.91 8.29
C ALA A 132 -14.49 20.52 7.90
N LEU A 133 -14.27 19.28 7.45
CA LEU A 133 -12.98 18.86 6.88
C LEU A 133 -12.71 19.57 5.55
N LEU A 134 -13.71 19.77 4.70
CA LEU A 134 -13.56 20.46 3.42
C LEU A 134 -13.22 21.96 3.58
N GLU A 135 -13.91 22.64 4.51
CA GLU A 135 -13.76 24.08 4.78
C GLU A 135 -12.58 24.39 5.72
N GLY A 136 -12.15 23.41 6.51
CA GLY A 136 -11.07 23.54 7.47
C GLY A 136 -9.68 23.66 6.83
N PRO A 137 -8.63 23.86 7.67
CA PRO A 137 -7.27 23.91 7.18
C PRO A 137 -6.91 22.58 6.52
N ARG A 138 -6.35 22.61 5.30
CA ARG A 138 -5.92 21.40 4.55
C ARG A 138 -4.99 20.46 5.34
N GLY A 139 -4.34 20.99 6.39
CA GLY A 139 -3.54 20.20 7.34
C GLY A 139 -4.34 19.15 8.13
N ALA A 140 -5.66 19.28 8.23
CA ALA A 140 -6.51 18.41 9.06
C ALA A 140 -6.70 16.99 8.51
N TYR A 141 -6.44 16.76 7.21
CA TYR A 141 -6.66 15.48 6.53
C TYR A 141 -5.54 15.13 5.52
N VAL A 142 -4.28 15.52 5.80
CA VAL A 142 -3.13 15.30 4.90
C VAL A 142 -2.93 13.82 4.51
N ASN A 143 -3.34 12.91 5.40
CA ASN A 143 -3.29 11.45 5.22
C ASN A 143 -4.68 10.83 5.02
N GLY A 144 -5.67 11.66 4.69
CA GLY A 144 -7.07 11.29 4.54
C GLY A 144 -7.87 11.37 5.83
N PHE A 145 -9.08 10.83 5.76
CA PHE A 145 -10.03 10.73 6.87
C PHE A 145 -10.81 9.43 6.77
N LEU A 146 -11.38 8.99 7.91
CA LEU A 146 -12.26 7.82 7.96
C LEU A 146 -13.70 8.31 7.94
N LEU A 147 -14.49 7.77 7.02
CA LEU A 147 -15.93 8.01 6.95
C LEU A 147 -16.66 6.76 7.46
N GLU A 148 -17.43 6.92 8.51
CA GLU A 148 -18.22 5.86 9.13
C GLU A 148 -19.70 6.08 8.83
N GLY A 149 -20.38 5.05 8.34
CA GLY A 149 -21.81 5.13 8.06
C GLY A 149 -22.41 3.76 7.72
N ARG A 150 -23.71 3.73 7.45
CA ARG A 150 -24.41 2.51 7.04
C ARG A 150 -24.62 2.52 5.54
N ILE A 151 -24.41 1.39 4.87
CA ILE A 151 -24.83 1.24 3.47
C ILE A 151 -26.34 1.44 3.43
N ALA A 152 -26.83 2.41 2.66
CA ALA A 152 -28.25 2.72 2.64
C ALA A 152 -29.08 1.49 2.21
N PRO A 153 -30.21 1.20 2.88
CA PRO A 153 -31.13 0.18 2.44
C PRO A 153 -31.75 0.57 1.10
N LEU A 154 -32.04 -0.42 0.25
CA LEU A 154 -32.60 -0.15 -1.07
C LEU A 154 -34.06 0.33 -1.02
N PRO A 155 -34.54 1.01 -2.08
CA PRO A 155 -35.95 1.33 -2.24
C PRO A 155 -36.82 0.07 -2.39
N ALA A 156 -38.12 0.26 -2.13
CA ALA A 156 -39.19 -0.73 -1.88
C ALA A 156 -39.35 -1.90 -2.91
N PRO A 157 -40.10 -2.97 -2.55
CA PRO A 157 -40.23 -4.20 -3.33
C PRO A 157 -40.72 -3.97 -4.78
N GLY A 158 -40.00 -4.53 -5.76
CA GLY A 158 -40.27 -4.36 -7.21
C GLY A 158 -39.11 -3.73 -8.00
N ALA A 159 -38.07 -3.25 -7.32
CA ALA A 159 -36.85 -2.71 -7.91
C ALA A 159 -35.71 -3.75 -7.99
N VAL A 160 -34.72 -3.47 -8.84
CA VAL A 160 -33.51 -4.28 -9.11
C VAL A 160 -32.84 -4.75 -7.81
N PRO A 161 -32.36 -6.01 -7.71
CA PRO A 161 -31.81 -6.57 -6.47
C PRO A 161 -30.65 -5.74 -5.90
N ALA A 162 -30.62 -5.70 -4.57
CA ALA A 162 -29.67 -5.00 -3.71
C ALA A 162 -28.28 -4.78 -4.34
N GLU A 163 -27.80 -3.54 -4.35
CA GLU A 163 -26.38 -3.26 -4.60
C GLU A 163 -25.59 -3.78 -3.41
N VAL A 164 -25.15 -5.02 -3.53
CA VAL A 164 -24.30 -5.70 -2.57
C VAL A 164 -22.87 -5.55 -3.06
N ILE A 165 -22.01 -5.06 -2.18
CA ILE A 165 -20.57 -5.24 -2.35
C ILE A 165 -20.32 -6.72 -2.09
N ARG A 166 -19.98 -7.49 -3.11
CA ARG A 166 -19.74 -8.93 -3.01
C ARG A 166 -18.38 -9.27 -3.56
N LEU A 167 -17.62 -10.03 -2.79
CA LEU A 167 -16.34 -10.59 -3.16
C LEU A 167 -16.34 -12.09 -2.83
N PRO A 168 -15.55 -12.92 -3.54
CA PRO A 168 -15.25 -14.25 -3.03
C PRO A 168 -14.63 -14.11 -1.64
N CYS A 169 -15.06 -14.92 -0.67
CA CYS A 169 -14.42 -14.90 0.64
C CYS A 169 -12.99 -15.40 0.49
N ASP A 170 -12.05 -14.63 1.02
CA ASP A 170 -10.68 -15.08 1.15
C ASP A 170 -10.58 -16.18 2.22
N ASN A 171 -9.74 -17.18 1.96
CA ASN A 171 -9.57 -18.39 2.79
C ASN A 171 -8.82 -18.11 4.12
N ARG A 172 -8.85 -16.87 4.62
CA ARG A 172 -8.03 -16.37 5.75
C ARG A 172 -8.42 -16.95 7.11
N GLY A 173 -9.65 -17.45 7.26
CA GLY A 173 -10.20 -17.93 8.53
C GLY A 173 -10.23 -19.45 8.73
N GLY A 174 -9.73 -20.24 7.78
CA GLY A 174 -9.89 -21.69 7.81
C GLY A 174 -11.30 -22.14 7.41
N GLY A 175 -11.36 -23.03 6.42
CA GLY A 175 -12.61 -23.68 5.99
C GLY A 175 -13.47 -22.82 5.07
N VAL A 176 -13.03 -22.55 3.85
CA VAL A 176 -13.95 -22.13 2.78
C VAL A 176 -14.94 -23.25 2.50
N PRO A 177 -16.26 -23.03 2.62
CA PRO A 177 -17.24 -24.02 2.17
C PRO A 177 -17.08 -24.26 0.66
N LEU A 178 -17.11 -25.54 0.27
CA LEU A 178 -17.12 -25.98 -1.13
C LEU A 178 -18.27 -25.29 -1.89
N GLY A 179 -17.97 -24.23 -2.64
CA GLY A 179 -18.96 -23.40 -3.34
C GLY A 179 -18.45 -22.02 -3.79
N ASN A 180 -17.39 -21.49 -3.18
CA ASN A 180 -16.89 -20.13 -3.46
C ASN A 180 -16.16 -19.93 -4.81
N ALA A 181 -15.81 -20.98 -5.54
CA ALA A 181 -15.06 -20.87 -6.80
C ALA A 181 -15.82 -20.14 -7.94
N ASN A 182 -17.15 -20.03 -7.83
CA ASN A 182 -18.02 -19.42 -8.84
C ASN A 182 -18.61 -18.06 -8.43
N VAL A 183 -18.20 -17.49 -7.30
CA VAL A 183 -18.71 -16.19 -6.83
C VAL A 183 -18.12 -15.07 -7.68
N LYS A 184 -18.96 -14.43 -8.51
CA LYS A 184 -18.57 -13.23 -9.26
C LYS A 184 -18.56 -12.02 -8.33
N SER A 185 -17.45 -11.28 -8.35
CA SER A 185 -17.35 -10.00 -7.65
C SER A 185 -18.40 -9.02 -8.17
N ARG A 186 -19.00 -8.27 -7.25
CA ARG A 186 -19.92 -7.17 -7.52
C ARG A 186 -19.45 -5.98 -6.71
N LEU A 187 -18.84 -5.01 -7.38
CA LEU A 187 -18.30 -3.79 -6.77
C LEU A 187 -19.05 -2.60 -7.40
N PRO A 188 -20.09 -2.07 -6.74
CA PRO A 188 -20.76 -0.89 -7.25
C PRO A 188 -19.77 0.29 -7.26
N GLY A 189 -19.74 1.08 -8.33
CA GLY A 189 -18.81 2.22 -8.45
C GLY A 189 -19.20 3.41 -7.56
N LEU A 190 -20.46 3.46 -7.15
CA LEU A 190 -21.06 4.47 -6.28
C LEU A 190 -21.94 3.75 -5.27
N VAL A 191 -21.92 4.20 -4.02
CA VAL A 191 -22.86 3.75 -3.01
C VAL A 191 -23.45 4.93 -2.26
N GLN A 192 -24.66 4.75 -1.79
CA GLN A 192 -25.34 5.69 -0.92
C GLN A 192 -25.06 5.27 0.54
N LEU A 193 -24.44 6.14 1.33
CA LEU A 193 -24.08 5.86 2.72
C LEU A 193 -24.91 6.74 3.65
N GLU A 194 -25.69 6.14 4.53
CA GLU A 194 -26.41 6.82 5.60
C GLU A 194 -25.44 7.22 6.72
N LEU A 195 -25.38 8.53 6.97
CA LEU A 195 -24.58 9.14 8.03
C LEU A 195 -25.44 9.31 9.29
N ALA A 196 -24.80 9.58 10.43
CA ALA A 196 -25.47 9.67 11.72
C ALA A 196 -26.50 10.82 11.83
N ASP A 197 -26.33 11.87 11.04
CA ASP A 197 -27.15 13.09 11.05
C ASP A 197 -28.30 13.09 10.03
N GLY A 198 -28.44 12.05 9.20
CA GLY A 198 -29.51 11.97 8.21
C GLY A 198 -28.99 11.84 6.76
N PRO A 199 -29.68 12.41 5.76
CA PRO A 199 -29.76 11.85 4.42
C PRO A 199 -28.40 11.66 3.77
N SER A 200 -28.28 10.45 3.26
CA SER A 200 -27.13 9.79 2.66
C SER A 200 -26.23 10.56 1.68
N ALA A 201 -24.92 10.38 1.89
CA ALA A 201 -23.86 10.81 0.98
C ALA A 201 -23.77 9.84 -0.22
N LEU A 202 -23.62 10.38 -1.43
CA LEU A 202 -23.28 9.58 -2.61
C LEU A 202 -21.75 9.52 -2.69
N LEU A 203 -21.19 8.32 -2.54
CA LEU A 203 -19.76 8.14 -2.37
C LEU A 203 -19.19 7.18 -3.40
N HIS A 204 -18.02 7.52 -3.92
CA HIS A 204 -17.26 6.61 -4.76
C HIS A 204 -16.70 5.47 -3.91
N LEU A 205 -16.87 4.25 -4.38
CA LEU A 205 -16.19 3.09 -3.81
C LEU A 205 -14.96 2.72 -4.62
N PRO A 206 -14.00 2.00 -4.02
CA PRO A 206 -12.90 1.46 -4.78
C PRO A 206 -13.39 0.50 -5.87
N GLN A 207 -12.80 0.61 -7.05
CA GLN A 207 -13.17 -0.25 -8.20
C GLN A 207 -12.46 -1.61 -8.19
N LYS A 208 -11.49 -1.81 -7.30
CA LYS A 208 -10.67 -3.01 -7.23
C LYS A 208 -11.04 -3.79 -5.97
N SER A 209 -11.22 -5.10 -6.09
CA SER A 209 -11.50 -5.99 -4.95
C SER A 209 -10.47 -5.89 -3.84
N ARG A 210 -9.23 -5.54 -4.20
CA ARG A 210 -8.11 -5.42 -3.29
C ARG A 210 -8.21 -4.25 -2.29
N ASP A 211 -9.07 -3.29 -2.60
CA ASP A 211 -9.28 -2.09 -1.78
C ASP A 211 -10.47 -2.30 -0.82
N TYR A 212 -10.83 -3.56 -0.56
CA TYR A 212 -11.80 -3.99 0.43
C TYR A 212 -11.08 -4.90 1.42
N GLY A 213 -11.29 -4.66 2.71
CA GLY A 213 -10.69 -5.45 3.78
C GLY A 213 -11.48 -6.73 4.07
N ASP A 214 -11.50 -7.12 5.34
CA ASP A 214 -12.10 -8.39 5.75
C ASP A 214 -13.62 -8.20 5.89
N LEU A 215 -14.33 -8.43 4.79
CA LEU A 215 -15.79 -8.31 4.77
C LEU A 215 -16.45 -9.57 5.38
N PRO A 216 -17.58 -9.41 6.10
CA PRO A 216 -18.29 -10.54 6.68
C PRO A 216 -18.90 -11.44 5.60
N PRO A 217 -19.15 -12.73 5.90
CA PRO A 217 -19.90 -13.59 5.00
C PRO A 217 -21.29 -13.00 4.77
N LEU A 218 -21.73 -13.00 3.51
CA LEU A 218 -23.09 -12.59 3.16
C LEU A 218 -24.07 -13.71 3.49
N GLU A 219 -25.31 -13.33 3.83
CA GLU A 219 -26.40 -14.26 4.12
C GLU A 219 -26.70 -15.22 2.96
N ASP A 220 -27.35 -16.33 3.30
CA ASP A 220 -27.69 -17.41 2.39
C ASP A 220 -28.42 -16.91 1.13
N GLY A 221 -27.87 -17.22 -0.04
CA GLY A 221 -28.41 -16.84 -1.36
C GLY A 221 -27.52 -15.87 -2.16
N PHE A 222 -26.69 -15.06 -1.50
CA PHE A 222 -25.73 -14.19 -2.20
C PHE A 222 -24.39 -14.86 -2.46
N GLY A 223 -23.94 -15.69 -1.51
CA GLY A 223 -22.61 -16.31 -1.49
C GLY A 223 -21.47 -15.31 -1.34
N GLY A 224 -20.31 -15.75 -0.84
CA GLY A 224 -19.14 -14.89 -0.65
C GLY A 224 -19.23 -13.94 0.55
N CYS A 225 -18.36 -12.94 0.54
CA CYS A 225 -18.15 -11.98 1.63
C CYS A 225 -18.42 -10.56 1.12
N GLY A 226 -18.97 -9.69 1.97
CA GLY A 226 -19.53 -8.46 1.45
C GLY A 226 -20.21 -7.54 2.46
N LEU A 227 -20.78 -6.46 1.93
CA LEU A 227 -21.63 -5.52 2.66
C LEU A 227 -22.97 -5.42 1.94
N SER A 228 -24.06 -5.50 2.71
CA SER A 228 -25.43 -5.34 2.24
C SER A 228 -26.05 -4.05 2.79
N GLY A 229 -27.27 -3.70 2.34
CA GLY A 229 -28.03 -2.60 2.92
C GLY A 229 -28.18 -2.76 4.43
N GLY A 230 -27.97 -1.67 5.17
CA GLY A 230 -27.97 -1.61 6.63
C GLY A 230 -26.63 -1.99 7.30
N SER A 231 -25.71 -2.62 6.56
CA SER A 231 -24.37 -2.95 7.08
C SER A 231 -23.61 -1.68 7.45
N LEU A 232 -22.97 -1.69 8.62
CA LEU A 232 -22.08 -0.63 9.02
C LEU A 232 -20.74 -0.77 8.28
N ALA A 233 -20.21 0.32 7.77
CA ALA A 233 -18.97 0.36 7.03
C ALA A 233 -18.12 1.56 7.46
N THR A 234 -16.81 1.35 7.43
CA THR A 234 -15.81 2.41 7.54
C THR A 234 -15.03 2.47 6.25
N ILE A 235 -14.96 3.65 5.64
CA ILE A 235 -14.27 3.88 4.37
C ILE A 235 -13.20 4.92 4.58
N TRP A 236 -11.97 4.60 4.17
CA TRP A 236 -10.87 5.56 4.15
C TRP A 236 -10.87 6.33 2.83
N TYR A 237 -10.95 7.66 2.92
CA TYR A 237 -10.86 8.58 1.79
C TYR A 237 -9.65 9.50 1.93
N GLU A 238 -9.06 9.89 0.80
CA GLU A 238 -8.01 10.92 0.80
C GLU A 238 -8.56 12.34 0.96
N GLN A 239 -9.71 12.63 0.36
CA GLN A 239 -10.19 14.01 0.21
C GLN A 239 -11.70 14.10 0.49
N PRO A 240 -12.12 15.01 1.39
CA PRO A 240 -13.53 15.34 1.54
C PRO A 240 -14.00 16.09 0.30
N GLY A 241 -15.31 16.06 0.08
CA GLY A 241 -15.95 16.77 -1.01
C GLY A 241 -17.38 17.14 -0.66
N SER A 242 -18.02 17.81 -1.60
CA SER A 242 -19.44 18.13 -1.53
C SER A 242 -20.11 17.84 -2.87
N ALA A 243 -21.38 17.52 -2.81
CA ALA A 243 -22.25 17.38 -3.98
C ALA A 243 -23.50 18.20 -3.76
N SER A 244 -24.03 18.86 -4.80
CA SER A 244 -25.32 19.54 -4.73
C SER A 244 -26.42 18.62 -5.26
N ARG A 245 -27.54 18.55 -4.54
CA ARG A 245 -28.78 17.93 -5.00
C ARG A 245 -29.90 18.96 -4.81
N GLY A 246 -30.24 19.66 -5.89
CA GLY A 246 -31.09 20.85 -5.80
C GLY A 246 -30.44 21.92 -4.92
N ASP A 247 -31.18 22.44 -3.95
CA ASP A 247 -30.69 23.45 -3.00
C ASP A 247 -29.96 22.85 -1.78
N THR A 248 -29.83 21.52 -1.71
CA THR A 248 -29.16 20.84 -0.59
C THR A 248 -27.71 20.51 -0.94
N VAL A 249 -26.78 20.89 -0.06
CA VAL A 249 -25.38 20.45 -0.10
C VAL A 249 -25.26 19.15 0.69
N LEU A 250 -24.81 18.09 0.02
CA LEU A 250 -24.56 16.78 0.58
C LEU A 250 -23.06 16.57 0.74
N ALA A 251 -22.68 15.80 1.76
CA ALA A 251 -21.31 15.31 1.88
C ALA A 251 -20.96 14.41 0.70
N SER A 252 -19.72 14.52 0.24
CA SER A 252 -19.12 13.64 -0.75
C SER A 252 -17.68 13.34 -0.35
N ALA A 253 -17.07 12.35 -0.98
CA ALA A 253 -15.66 12.03 -0.79
C ALA A 253 -15.11 11.41 -2.08
N VAL A 254 -13.86 11.73 -2.39
CA VAL A 254 -13.17 11.26 -3.60
C VAL A 254 -11.88 10.53 -3.24
N SER A 255 -11.44 9.67 -4.16
CA SER A 255 -10.28 8.79 -3.98
C SER A 255 -10.44 7.85 -2.77
N PRO A 256 -11.43 6.94 -2.80
CA PRO A 256 -11.54 5.89 -1.79
C PRO A 256 -10.31 4.98 -1.84
N ARG A 257 -9.79 4.65 -0.66
CA ARG A 257 -8.58 3.83 -0.51
C ARG A 257 -8.85 2.46 0.06
N LEU A 258 -9.79 2.37 0.99
CA LEU A 258 -10.14 1.10 1.61
C LEU A 258 -11.56 1.13 2.16
N VAL A 259 -12.28 0.02 1.99
CA VAL A 259 -13.60 -0.22 2.58
C VAL A 259 -13.52 -1.38 3.55
N GLU A 260 -14.06 -1.19 4.75
CA GLU A 260 -14.09 -2.17 5.82
C GLU A 260 -15.46 -2.28 6.44
N ALA A 261 -15.79 -3.48 6.93
CA ALA A 261 -16.99 -3.68 7.72
C ALA A 261 -16.78 -3.16 9.14
N GLY A 262 -17.82 -2.56 9.72
CA GLY A 262 -17.83 -2.13 11.12
C GLY A 262 -17.48 -0.64 11.32
N THR A 263 -17.18 -0.31 12.57
CA THR A 263 -16.95 1.05 13.06
C THR A 263 -15.51 1.53 12.82
N ALA A 264 -15.29 2.84 12.86
CA ALA A 264 -13.95 3.41 12.81
C ALA A 264 -13.10 2.96 14.02
N THR A 265 -13.73 2.67 15.16
CA THR A 265 -13.05 2.14 16.34
C THR A 265 -12.53 0.72 16.09
N GLU A 266 -13.35 -0.16 15.51
CA GLU A 266 -12.94 -1.52 15.13
C GLU A 266 -11.83 -1.48 14.06
N PHE A 267 -11.97 -0.61 13.07
CA PHE A 267 -10.94 -0.35 12.07
C PHE A 267 -9.59 0.03 12.72
N LYS A 268 -9.60 0.99 13.67
CA LYS A 268 -8.39 1.42 14.37
C LYS A 268 -7.82 0.33 15.29
N ALA A 269 -8.65 -0.56 15.82
CA ALA A 269 -8.21 -1.64 16.71
C ALA A 269 -7.66 -2.86 15.97
N GLN A 270 -8.23 -3.21 14.82
CA GLN A 270 -7.96 -4.49 14.14
C GLN A 270 -7.14 -4.30 12.86
N THR A 271 -7.53 -3.33 12.03
CA THR A 271 -6.95 -3.12 10.69
C THR A 271 -5.72 -2.22 10.74
N LEU A 272 -5.80 -1.10 11.44
CA LEU A 272 -4.73 -0.11 11.50
C LEU A 272 -3.38 -0.64 12.02
N PRO A 273 -3.31 -1.48 13.08
CA PRO A 273 -2.02 -1.97 13.58
C PRO A 273 -1.26 -2.79 12.54
N GLN A 274 -1.98 -3.56 11.72
CA GLN A 274 -1.40 -4.36 10.64
C GLN A 274 -0.83 -3.44 9.55
N MET A 275 -1.58 -2.40 9.17
CA MET A 275 -1.11 -1.39 8.21
C MET A 275 0.10 -0.64 8.72
N GLN A 276 0.13 -0.26 9.99
CA GLN A 276 1.27 0.42 10.60
C GLN A 276 2.53 -0.46 10.62
N MET A 277 2.39 -1.75 10.95
CA MET A 277 3.51 -2.69 10.90
C MET A 277 4.10 -2.76 9.50
N LEU A 278 3.24 -2.84 8.48
CA LEU A 278 3.67 -2.88 7.08
C LEU A 278 4.26 -1.54 6.63
N ALA A 279 3.66 -0.43 7.04
CA ALA A 279 4.16 0.92 6.77
C ALA A 279 5.58 1.10 7.28
N ARG A 280 5.88 0.63 8.50
CA ARG A 280 7.24 0.64 9.06
C ARG A 280 8.21 -0.20 8.23
N ALA A 281 7.76 -1.35 7.71
CA ALA A 281 8.58 -2.18 6.83
C ALA A 281 8.88 -1.48 5.50
N PHE A 282 7.89 -0.83 4.88
CA PHE A 282 8.08 -0.03 3.66
C PHE A 282 8.95 1.20 3.88
N LEU A 283 8.80 1.87 5.02
CA LEU A 283 9.67 2.98 5.41
C LEU A 283 11.13 2.52 5.53
N ALA A 284 11.37 1.38 6.19
CA ALA A 284 12.70 0.79 6.31
C ALA A 284 13.27 0.40 4.94
N LEU A 285 12.45 -0.21 4.07
CA LEU A 285 12.87 -0.58 2.72
C LEU A 285 13.20 0.65 1.86
N ALA A 286 12.39 1.70 1.93
CA ALA A 286 12.62 2.97 1.25
C ALA A 286 13.93 3.61 1.71
N ALA A 287 14.15 3.71 3.02
CA ALA A 287 15.38 4.26 3.59
C ALA A 287 16.61 3.44 3.18
N ALA A 288 16.54 2.11 3.29
CA ALA A 288 17.63 1.23 2.90
C ALA A 288 17.93 1.31 1.39
N GLY A 289 16.91 1.37 0.55
CA GLY A 289 17.05 1.55 -0.89
C GLY A 289 17.70 2.88 -1.26
N ALA A 290 17.28 3.98 -0.64
CA ALA A 290 17.88 5.30 -0.85
C ALA A 290 19.36 5.31 -0.43
N VAL A 291 19.70 4.74 0.73
CA VAL A 291 21.09 4.62 1.21
C VAL A 291 21.92 3.78 0.24
N LEU A 292 21.41 2.64 -0.22
CA LEU A 292 22.11 1.79 -1.19
C LEU A 292 22.35 2.49 -2.52
N ALA A 293 21.37 3.24 -3.02
CA ALA A 293 21.53 4.02 -4.26
C ALA A 293 22.62 5.10 -4.11
N LEU A 294 22.64 5.81 -2.98
CA LEU A 294 23.68 6.80 -2.67
C LEU A 294 25.07 6.17 -2.56
N ILE A 295 25.18 5.01 -1.90
CA ILE A 295 26.42 4.23 -1.83
C ILE A 295 26.90 3.87 -3.24
N GLN A 296 26.02 3.34 -4.10
CA GLN A 296 26.36 3.00 -5.48
C GLN A 296 26.89 4.19 -6.27
N ALA A 297 26.25 5.36 -6.14
CA ALA A 297 26.70 6.59 -6.77
C ALA A 297 28.09 7.03 -6.26
N ALA A 298 28.34 6.98 -4.95
CA ALA A 298 29.63 7.32 -4.36
C ALA A 298 30.76 6.41 -4.87
N LEU A 299 30.47 5.13 -5.11
CA LEU A 299 31.45 4.14 -5.59
C LEU A 299 31.74 4.24 -7.07
N ALA A 300 30.89 4.93 -7.83
CA ALA A 300 31.17 5.26 -9.21
C ALA A 300 32.26 6.34 -9.33
N VAL A 301 32.46 7.17 -8.28
CA VAL A 301 33.40 8.30 -8.27
C VAL A 301 34.86 7.87 -8.55
N PRO A 302 35.43 6.84 -7.89
CA PRO A 302 36.77 6.35 -8.22
C PRO A 302 36.93 5.94 -9.69
N HIS A 303 35.90 5.30 -10.29
CA HIS A 303 35.93 4.90 -11.69
C HIS A 303 35.92 6.11 -12.63
N TRP A 304 35.12 7.13 -12.31
CA TRP A 304 35.11 8.40 -13.03
C TRP A 304 36.46 9.13 -12.95
N LEU A 305 37.03 9.26 -11.75
CA LEU A 305 38.32 9.90 -11.53
C LEU A 305 39.46 9.16 -12.26
N ARG A 306 39.45 7.82 -12.25
CA ARG A 306 40.41 7.00 -13.00
C ARG A 306 40.35 7.28 -14.50
N LEU A 307 39.16 7.40 -15.08
CA LEU A 307 38.99 7.70 -16.51
C LEU A 307 39.41 9.13 -16.86
N ARG A 308 39.15 10.12 -15.98
CA ARG A 308 39.59 11.51 -16.22
C ARG A 308 41.12 11.67 -16.19
N ARG A 309 41.80 10.88 -15.37
CA ARG A 309 43.27 10.89 -15.23
C ARG A 309 44.00 10.07 -16.29
N ALA A 310 43.29 9.28 -17.11
CA ALA A 310 43.87 8.38 -18.09
C ALA A 310 44.23 9.07 -19.42
N GLY A 311 44.65 10.34 -19.39
CA GLY A 311 45.04 11.12 -20.56
C GLY A 311 46.21 12.03 -20.23
#